data_AF-A0A1Y4TFZ0-F1
#
_entry.id   AF-A0A1Y4TFZ0-F1
#
_cell.length_a   1.000
_cell.length_b   1.000
_cell.length_c   1.000
_cell.angle_alpha   90.00
_cell.angle_beta   90.00
_cell.angle_gamma   90.00
#
_symmetry.space_group_name_H-M   'P 1'
#
loop_
_entity.id
_entity.type
_entity.pdbx_description
1 polymer ?
#
loop_
_entity_poly.entity_id
_entity_poly.type
_entity_poly.pdbx_seq_one_letter_code
_entity_poly.pdbx_strand_id
1 'polypeptide(L)'
;MKKSSFITLILGTVSGVLFALGMCMALIPEWNAFRPGVVFGCLGAVMALVTFILWRRMEHKAPIQVSGKMILSIAVGILGALMLGVGMCFSMVWGRLVAGIVIGLLGIVILLCLIPLTRGLED
;
A
#
# COMPACT_ATOMS: atom_id res chain seq x y z
N MET A 1 11.41 19.41 8.08
CA MET A 1 10.71 18.89 6.88
C MET A 1 10.72 19.95 5.79
N LYS A 2 11.18 19.64 4.56
CA LYS A 2 10.98 20.55 3.42
C LYS A 2 9.48 20.65 3.12
N LYS A 3 8.96 21.84 2.79
CA LYS A 3 7.54 22.04 2.44
C LYS A 3 7.05 21.06 1.36
N SER A 4 7.92 20.73 0.40
CA SER A 4 7.63 19.73 -0.64
C SER A 4 7.31 18.34 -0.08
N SER A 5 8.08 17.85 0.91
CA SER A 5 7.89 16.50 1.46
C SER A 5 6.58 16.37 2.23
N PHE A 6 6.16 17.45 2.90
CA PHE A 6 4.88 17.49 3.59
C PHE A 6 3.70 17.46 2.61
N ILE A 7 3.78 18.23 1.52
CA ILE A 7 2.77 18.24 0.47
C ILE A 7 2.66 16.85 -0.19
N THR A 8 3.77 16.19 -0.50
CA THR A 8 3.76 14.84 -1.08
C THR A 8 3.20 13.79 -0.11
N LEU A 9 3.47 13.92 1.19
CA LEU A 9 2.90 13.02 2.20
C LEU A 9 1.38 13.16 2.24
N ILE A 10 0.86 14.39 2.26
CA ILE A 10 -0.58 14.65 2.28
C ILE A 10 -1.22 14.15 0.98
N LEU A 11 -0.71 14.57 -0.19
CA LEU A 11 -1.26 14.14 -1.48
C LEU A 11 -1.24 12.61 -1.62
N GLY A 12 -0.14 11.98 -1.21
CA GLY A 12 0.01 10.53 -1.23
C GLY A 12 -1.02 9.86 -0.33
N THR A 13 -1.20 10.34 0.90
CA THR A 13 -2.18 9.80 1.84
C THR A 13 -3.61 9.95 1.32
N VAL A 14 -3.99 11.13 0.81
CA VAL A 14 -5.33 11.34 0.24
C VAL A 14 -5.54 10.44 -0.97
N SER A 15 -4.55 10.28 -1.84
CA SER A 15 -4.64 9.38 -3.00
C SER A 15 -4.81 7.92 -2.60
N GLY A 16 -4.08 7.46 -1.58
CA GLY A 16 -4.18 6.10 -1.06
C GLY A 16 -5.55 5.82 -0.44
N VAL A 17 -6.09 6.76 0.34
CA VAL A 17 -7.43 6.63 0.92
C VAL A 17 -8.51 6.60 -0.16
N LEU A 18 -8.45 7.48 -1.16
CA LEU A 18 -9.39 7.49 -2.27
C LEU A 18 -9.35 6.20 -3.08
N PHE A 19 -8.14 5.68 -3.34
CA PHE A 19 -7.96 4.41 -4.04
C PHE A 19 -8.54 3.24 -3.23
N ALA A 20 -8.23 3.15 -1.94
CA ALA A 20 -8.75 2.10 -1.06
C ALA A 20 -10.28 2.12 -0.97
N LEU A 21 -10.88 3.30 -0.79
CA LEU A 21 -12.34 3.46 -0.77
C LEU A 21 -12.98 3.08 -2.11
N GLY A 22 -12.39 3.49 -3.23
CA GLY A 22 -12.85 3.13 -4.57
C GLY A 22 -12.85 1.61 -4.78
N MET A 23 -11.79 0.92 -4.36
CA MET A 23 -11.71 -0.54 -4.41
C MET A 23 -12.78 -1.20 -3.52
N CYS A 24 -12.98 -0.72 -2.29
CA CYS A 24 -14.05 -1.24 -1.41
C CYS A 24 -15.45 -1.07 -2.03
N MET A 25 -15.76 0.10 -2.60
CA MET A 25 -17.04 0.36 -3.26
C MET A 25 -17.25 -0.48 -4.53
N ALA A 26 -16.17 -0.84 -5.23
CA ALA A 26 -16.23 -1.70 -6.42
C ALA A 26 -16.36 -3.18 -6.06
N LEU A 27 -15.75 -3.65 -4.97
CA LEU A 27 -15.76 -5.07 -4.60
C LEU A 27 -16.99 -5.49 -3.77
N ILE A 28 -17.67 -4.56 -3.11
CA ILE A 28 -18.86 -4.86 -2.29
C ILE A 28 -20.13 -4.70 -3.14
N PRO A 29 -20.75 -5.80 -3.63
CA PRO A 29 -21.91 -5.71 -4.52
C PRO A 29 -23.16 -5.17 -3.80
N GLU A 30 -23.23 -5.28 -2.47
CA GLU A 30 -24.38 -4.84 -1.66
C GLU A 30 -24.63 -3.33 -1.73
N TRP A 31 -23.62 -2.53 -2.07
CA TRP A 31 -23.74 -1.08 -2.13
C TRP A 31 -24.30 -0.59 -3.49
N ASN A 32 -24.43 -1.47 -4.48
CA ASN A 32 -24.80 -1.16 -5.87
C ASN A 32 -23.98 0.03 -6.46
N ALA A 33 -22.81 0.30 -5.88
CA ALA A 33 -21.97 1.46 -6.10
C ALA A 33 -20.76 1.11 -6.99
N PHE A 34 -20.88 0.06 -7.80
CA PHE A 34 -19.79 -0.43 -8.65
C PHE A 34 -19.27 0.66 -9.61
N ARG A 35 -20.18 1.34 -10.32
CA ARG A 35 -19.82 2.43 -11.25
C ARG A 35 -19.09 3.57 -10.53
N PRO A 36 -19.63 4.17 -9.44
CA PRO A 36 -18.89 5.20 -8.72
C PRO A 36 -17.60 4.68 -8.09
N GLY A 37 -17.57 3.44 -7.58
CA GLY A 37 -16.36 2.82 -7.02
C GLY A 37 -15.21 2.73 -8.01
N VAL A 38 -15.49 2.29 -9.26
CA VAL A 38 -14.49 2.27 -10.34
C VAL A 38 -13.99 3.67 -10.67
N VAL A 39 -14.89 4.66 -10.72
CA VAL A 39 -14.50 6.06 -10.98
C VAL A 39 -13.58 6.59 -9.88
N PHE A 40 -13.95 6.44 -8.61
CA PHE A 40 -13.13 6.87 -7.47
C PHE A 40 -11.81 6.11 -7.37
N GLY A 41 -11.81 4.79 -7.64
CA GLY A 41 -10.61 3.96 -7.69
C GLY A 41 -9.65 4.43 -8.78
N CYS A 42 -10.14 4.65 -10.00
CA CYS A 42 -9.35 5.23 -11.09
C CYS A 42 -8.83 6.62 -10.73
N LEU A 43 -9.65 7.49 -10.14
CA LEU A 43 -9.23 8.83 -9.73
C LEU A 43 -8.10 8.76 -8.70
N GLY A 44 -8.24 7.90 -7.69
CA GLY A 44 -7.23 7.65 -6.66
C GLY A 44 -5.91 7.13 -7.25
N ALA A 45 -6.00 6.18 -8.18
CA ALA A 45 -4.83 5.63 -8.88
C ALA A 45 -4.11 6.69 -9.73
N VAL A 46 -4.86 7.47 -10.51
CA VAL A 46 -4.31 8.58 -11.30
C VAL A 46 -3.65 9.62 -10.39
N MET A 47 -4.29 9.97 -9.28
CA MET A 47 -3.76 10.94 -8.33
C MET A 47 -2.49 10.42 -7.63
N ALA A 48 -2.43 9.13 -7.31
CA ALA A 48 -1.22 8.49 -6.78
C ALA A 48 -0.07 8.54 -7.80
N LEU A 49 -0.37 8.29 -9.07
CA LEU A 49 0.61 8.32 -10.16
C LEU A 49 1.13 9.75 -10.40
N VAL A 50 0.26 10.76 -10.39
CA VAL A 50 0.63 12.18 -10.44
C VAL A 50 1.50 12.55 -9.25
N THR A 51 1.12 12.14 -8.03
CA THR A 51 1.90 12.39 -6.81
C THR A 51 3.30 11.79 -6.91
N PHE A 52 3.42 10.57 -7.45
CA PHE A 52 4.70 9.91 -7.67
C PHE A 52 5.58 10.65 -8.70
N ILE A 53 4.99 11.14 -9.79
CA ILE A 53 5.69 11.96 -10.79
C ILE A 53 6.16 13.29 -10.20
N LEU A 54 5.29 13.99 -9.46
CA LEU A 54 5.61 15.25 -8.79
C LEU A 54 6.75 15.07 -7.80
N TRP A 55 6.68 14.04 -6.96
CA TRP A 55 7.76 13.72 -6.02
C TRP A 55 9.09 13.49 -6.75
N ARG A 56 9.09 12.72 -7.85
CA ARG A 56 10.29 12.53 -8.68
C ARG A 56 10.85 13.83 -9.24
N ARG A 57 9.98 14.70 -9.77
CA ARG A 57 10.38 15.98 -10.35
C ARG A 57 10.97 16.91 -9.28
N MET A 58 10.39 16.93 -8.08
CA MET A 58 10.81 17.79 -6.98
C MET A 58 12.16 17.37 -6.36
N GLU A 59 12.47 16.07 -6.34
CA GLU A 59 13.73 15.59 -5.76
C GLU A 59 14.91 15.55 -6.75
N HIS A 60 14.70 15.89 -8.03
CA HIS A 60 15.73 15.82 -9.10
C HIS A 60 16.55 14.51 -9.07
N LYS A 61 15.98 13.43 -8.55
CA LYS A 61 16.70 12.17 -8.38
C LYS A 61 16.97 11.55 -9.76
N ALA A 62 18.15 10.97 -9.88
CA ALA A 62 18.56 10.15 -11.01
C ALA A 62 17.47 9.11 -11.37
N PRO A 63 17.40 8.64 -12.64
CA PRO A 63 16.46 7.60 -13.06
C PRO A 63 16.48 6.42 -12.09
N ILE A 64 15.34 5.72 -11.97
CA ILE A 64 15.16 4.58 -11.07
C ILE A 64 16.37 3.67 -11.22
N GLN A 65 17.28 3.69 -10.24
CA GLN A 65 18.25 2.64 -10.13
C GLN A 65 17.48 1.45 -9.59
N VAL A 66 16.96 0.66 -10.53
CA VAL A 66 16.21 -0.56 -10.24
C VAL A 66 17.20 -1.57 -9.64
N SER A 67 17.58 -1.35 -8.39
CA SER A 67 18.41 -2.27 -7.65
C SER A 67 17.57 -3.48 -7.26
N GLY A 68 18.18 -4.67 -7.28
CA GLY A 68 17.51 -5.89 -6.81
C GLY A 68 16.92 -5.74 -5.40
N LYS A 69 17.55 -4.92 -4.55
CA LYS A 69 17.04 -4.57 -3.21
C LYS A 69 15.70 -3.83 -3.25
N MET A 70 15.49 -2.93 -4.22
CA MET A 70 14.24 -2.16 -4.34
C MET A 70 13.08 -3.07 -4.77
N ILE A 71 13.30 -3.91 -5.78
CA ILE A 71 12.30 -4.87 -6.25
C ILE A 71 11.94 -5.86 -5.14
N LEU A 72 12.96 -6.40 -4.45
CA LEU A 72 12.76 -7.31 -3.32
C LEU A 72 11.94 -6.64 -2.21
N SER A 73 12.25 -5.39 -1.86
CA SER A 73 11.49 -4.64 -0.85
C SER A 73 10.03 -4.46 -1.26
N ILE A 74 9.76 -4.08 -2.50
CA ILE A 74 8.39 -3.92 -3.00
C ILE A 74 7.65 -5.26 -2.94
N ALA A 75 8.26 -6.34 -3.41
CA ALA A 75 7.65 -7.68 -3.40
C ALA A 75 7.35 -8.18 -1.98
N VAL A 76 8.30 -8.01 -1.05
CA VAL A 76 8.14 -8.37 0.37
C VAL A 76 7.04 -7.53 1.02
N GLY A 77 6.96 -6.23 0.71
CA GLY A 77 5.90 -5.36 1.20
C GLY A 77 4.51 -5.77 0.72
N ILE A 78 4.37 -6.11 -0.57
CA ILE A 78 3.11 -6.62 -1.14
C ILE A 78 2.72 -7.95 -0.48
N LEU A 79 3.67 -8.87 -0.34
CA LEU A 79 3.44 -10.18 0.27
C LEU A 79 2.99 -10.05 1.74
N GLY A 80 3.67 -9.21 2.53
CA GLY A 80 3.32 -8.97 3.93
C GLY A 80 1.95 -8.32 4.10
N ALA A 81 1.62 -7.33 3.26
CA ALA A 81 0.31 -6.67 3.29
C ALA A 81 -0.83 -7.63 2.91
N LEU A 82 -0.63 -8.45 1.87
CA LEU A 82 -1.60 -9.48 1.48
C LEU A 82 -1.79 -10.52 2.58
N MET A 83 -0.70 -11.02 3.18
CA MET A 83 -0.76 -12.02 4.24
C MET A 83 -1.51 -11.49 5.47
N LEU A 84 -1.25 -10.23 5.86
CA LEU A 84 -1.99 -9.57 6.93
C LEU A 84 -3.48 -9.42 6.59
N GLY A 85 -3.80 -8.97 5.37
CA GLY A 85 -5.19 -8.86 4.89
C GLY A 85 -5.94 -10.20 4.90
N VAL A 86 -5.30 -11.26 4.41
CA VAL A 86 -5.84 -12.62 4.40
C VAL A 86 -6.06 -13.14 5.82
N GLY A 87 -5.13 -12.86 6.75
CA GLY A 87 -5.28 -13.20 8.16
C GLY A 87 -6.53 -12.58 8.80
N MET A 88 -6.79 -11.30 8.49
CA MET A 88 -8.01 -10.61 8.93
C MET A 88 -9.28 -11.25 8.32
N CYS A 89 -9.27 -11.53 7.02
CA CYS A 89 -10.39 -12.19 6.34
C CYS A 89 -10.67 -13.60 6.91
N PHE A 90 -9.64 -14.38 7.24
CA PHE A 90 -9.79 -15.72 7.81
C PHE A 90 -10.45 -15.69 9.20
N SER A 91 -10.14 -14.66 9.99
CA SER A 91 -10.74 -14.49 11.32
C SER A 91 -12.21 -14.06 11.24
N MET A 92 -12.55 -13.17 10.31
CA MET A 92 -13.89 -12.56 10.25
C MET A 92 -14.88 -13.34 9.37
N VAL A 93 -14.43 -13.92 8.26
CA VAL A 93 -15.30 -14.59 7.27
C VAL A 93 -15.36 -16.09 7.49
N TRP A 94 -14.22 -16.73 7.80
CA TRP A 94 -14.12 -18.20 7.94
C TRP A 94 -14.22 -18.71 9.38
N GLY A 95 -14.32 -17.82 10.38
CA GLY A 95 -14.42 -18.18 11.79
C GLY A 95 -13.21 -18.93 12.36
N ARG A 96 -12.11 -19.04 11.60
CA ARG A 96 -10.88 -19.74 12.01
C ARG A 96 -9.92 -18.76 12.66
N LEU A 97 -10.29 -18.31 13.85
CA LEU A 97 -9.59 -17.27 14.61
C LEU A 97 -8.11 -17.61 14.85
N VAL A 98 -7.79 -18.85 15.23
CA VAL A 98 -6.40 -19.29 15.46
C VAL A 98 -5.56 -19.20 14.18
N ALA A 99 -6.06 -19.71 13.06
CA ALA A 99 -5.35 -19.66 11.79
C ALA A 99 -5.18 -18.21 11.28
N GLY A 100 -6.22 -17.39 11.45
CA GLY A 100 -6.19 -15.96 11.11
C GLY A 100 -5.14 -15.19 11.90
N ILE A 101 -5.03 -15.43 13.21
CA ILE A 101 -4.00 -14.81 14.06
C ILE A 101 -2.60 -15.25 13.63
N VAL A 102 -2.36 -16.54 13.39
CA VAL A 102 -1.05 -17.04 12.98
C VAL A 102 -0.60 -16.42 11.65
N ILE A 103 -1.49 -16.39 10.65
CA ILE A 103 -1.20 -15.80 9.34
C ILE A 103 -1.02 -14.27 9.46
N GLY A 104 -1.85 -13.61 10.26
CA GLY A 104 -1.74 -12.18 10.53
C GLY A 104 -0.41 -11.82 11.20
N LEU A 105 0.02 -12.60 12.20
CA LEU A 105 1.30 -12.42 12.89
C LEU A 105 2.47 -12.57 11.91
N LEU A 106 2.43 -13.60 11.06
CA LEU A 106 3.43 -13.79 10.00
C LEU A 106 3.47 -12.59 9.05
N GLY A 107 2.32 -12.07 8.64
CA GLY A 107 2.24 -10.85 7.82
C GLY A 107 2.88 -9.63 8.48
N ILE A 108 2.65 -9.43 9.79
CA ILE A 108 3.28 -8.36 10.58
C ILE A 108 4.79 -8.54 10.63
N VAL A 109 5.29 -9.76 10.90
CA VAL A 109 6.73 -10.06 10.94
C VAL A 109 7.39 -9.74 9.61
N ILE A 110 6.78 -10.14 8.48
CA ILE A 110 7.28 -9.84 7.13
C ILE A 110 7.32 -8.32 6.88
N LEU A 111 6.28 -7.59 7.29
CA LEU A 111 6.24 -6.12 7.19
C LEU A 111 7.31 -5.46 8.07
N LEU A 112 7.59 -5.98 9.25
CA LEU A 112 8.68 -5.50 10.11
C LEU A 112 10.06 -5.74 9.49
N CYS A 113 10.27 -6.88 8.83
CA CYS A 113 11.50 -7.16 8.08
C CYS A 113 11.72 -6.20 6.90
N LEU A 114 10.69 -5.46 6.46
CA LEU A 114 10.83 -4.42 5.45
C LEU A 114 11.61 -3.19 5.97
N ILE A 115 11.55 -2.91 7.27
CA ILE A 115 12.26 -1.77 7.90
C ILE A 115 13.79 -1.91 7.72
N PRO A 116 14.45 -3.00 8.15
CA PRO A 116 15.89 -3.16 7.94
C PRO A 116 16.25 -3.29 6.46
N LEU A 117 15.36 -3.84 5.63
CA LEU A 117 15.60 -4.01 4.20
C LEU A 117 15.60 -2.67 3.43
N THR A 118 14.78 -1.72 3.87
CA THR A 118 14.62 -0.41 3.22
C THR A 118 15.54 0.67 3.78
N ARG A 119 15.86 0.62 5.08
CA ARG A 119 16.81 1.56 5.71
C ARG A 119 18.25 1.11 5.61
N GLY A 120 18.50 -0.17 5.33
CA GLY A 120 19.79 -0.78 5.58
C GLY A 120 19.97 -0.99 7.09
N LEU A 121 20.62 -2.08 7.47
CA LEU A 121 21.18 -2.19 8.81
C LEU A 121 22.32 -1.16 8.86
N GLU A 122 22.05 0.05 9.36
CA GLU A 122 23.10 0.90 9.90
C GLU A 122 23.58 0.21 11.17
N ASP A 123 24.84 -0.24 11.17
CA ASP A 123 25.55 -0.76 12.34
C ASP A 123 25.64 0.29 13.46
#